data_AF-A0A199VQM5-F1
#
_entry.id   AF-A0A199VQM5-F1
#
_cell.length_a   1.000
_cell.length_b   1.000
_cell.length_c   1.000
_cell.angle_alpha   90.00
_cell.angle_beta   90.00
_cell.angle_gamma   90.00
#
_symmetry.space_group_name_H-M   'P 1'
#
loop_
_entity.id
_entity.type
_entity.pdbx_description
1 polymer ?
#
loop_
_entity_poly.entity_id
_entity_poly.type
_entity_poly.pdbx_seq_one_letter_code
_entity_poly.pdbx_strand_id
1 'polypeptide(L)'
;MANAEPQKQLLSLIRDFATEKSRGERRVSDLRKRLVELQYDLDSANSDLASAKRAKEMVEEELQGSQAHLAMTDASMLVIEGRIYRLQEEISKVGSDLAALKVGDKESRVSLISYGFFVPFFDLTLKPLLHALVGGTCCLKREEDVQRNKQTAELEKIYASLGEELRKRYTCFGCGFNNMGELEETEN
;
A
#
# COMPACT_ATOMS: atom_id res chain seq x y z
N MET A 1 -44.81 10.13 -129.99
CA MET A 1 -45.04 10.13 -128.52
C MET A 1 -43.80 9.65 -127.74
N ALA A 2 -42.58 10.02 -128.14
CA ALA A 2 -41.33 9.42 -127.61
C ALA A 2 -40.60 10.26 -126.52
N ASN A 3 -41.10 11.44 -126.16
CA ASN A 3 -40.39 12.40 -125.31
C ASN A 3 -40.88 12.45 -123.83
N ALA A 4 -41.87 11.62 -123.46
CA ALA A 4 -42.50 11.72 -122.14
C ALA A 4 -41.72 11.02 -121.00
N GLU A 5 -40.88 10.02 -121.33
CA GLU A 5 -40.23 9.18 -120.31
C GLU A 5 -39.05 9.85 -119.60
N PRO A 6 -38.10 10.52 -120.28
CA PRO A 6 -37.00 11.22 -119.62
C PRO A 6 -37.49 12.37 -118.73
N GLN A 7 -38.54 13.05 -119.17
CA GLN A 7 -39.14 14.19 -118.47
C GLN A 7 -39.83 13.74 -117.16
N LYS A 8 -40.50 12.57 -117.17
CA LYS A 8 -41.06 11.96 -115.96
C LYS A 8 -39.97 11.54 -114.97
N GLN A 9 -38.88 10.96 -115.45
CA GLN A 9 -37.75 10.56 -114.60
C GLN A 9 -37.12 11.78 -113.90
N LEU A 10 -36.89 12.87 -114.63
CA LEU A 10 -36.39 14.12 -114.04
C LEU A 10 -37.33 14.66 -112.95
N LEU A 11 -38.64 14.67 -113.20
CA LEU A 11 -39.63 15.11 -112.21
C LEU A 11 -39.67 14.20 -110.97
N SER A 12 -39.45 12.89 -111.14
CA SER A 12 -39.30 11.95 -110.00
C SER A 12 -38.08 12.30 -109.16
N LEU A 13 -36.91 12.48 -109.78
CA LEU A 13 -35.66 12.85 -109.10
C LEU A 13 -35.80 14.16 -108.31
N ILE A 14 -36.46 15.17 -108.89
CA ILE A 14 -36.71 16.45 -108.20
C ILE A 14 -37.60 16.22 -106.96
N ARG A 15 -38.65 15.39 -107.09
CA ARG A 15 -39.53 15.05 -105.97
C ARG A 15 -38.76 14.31 -104.88
N ASP A 16 -37.99 13.28 -105.24
CA ASP A 16 -37.21 12.47 -104.31
C ASP A 16 -36.19 13.35 -103.57
N PHE A 17 -35.48 14.22 -104.29
CA PHE A 17 -34.56 15.20 -103.71
C PHE A 17 -35.27 16.14 -102.72
N ALA A 18 -36.44 16.68 -103.08
CA ALA A 18 -37.22 17.54 -102.18
C ALA A 18 -37.67 16.81 -100.91
N THR A 19 -38.10 15.55 -101.04
CA THR A 19 -38.51 14.72 -99.88
C THR A 19 -37.33 14.41 -98.96
N GLU A 20 -36.17 14.03 -99.52
CA GLU A 20 -34.99 13.73 -98.72
C GLU A 20 -34.41 14.98 -98.07
N LYS A 21 -34.44 16.14 -98.75
CA LYS A 21 -34.08 17.44 -98.15
C LYS A 21 -34.96 17.75 -96.93
N SER A 22 -36.28 17.64 -97.08
CA SER A 22 -37.23 17.84 -95.96
C SER A 22 -36.97 16.86 -94.81
N ARG A 23 -36.63 15.61 -95.13
CA ARG A 23 -36.32 14.59 -94.11
C ARG A 23 -35.01 14.92 -93.40
N GLY A 24 -33.98 15.36 -94.12
CA GLY A 24 -32.71 15.83 -93.58
C GLY A 24 -32.87 17.02 -92.65
N GLU A 25 -33.65 18.03 -93.07
CA GLU A 25 -33.95 19.21 -92.25
C GLU A 25 -34.66 18.84 -90.95
N ARG A 26 -35.62 17.90 -91.01
CA ARG A 26 -36.27 17.35 -89.81
C ARG A 26 -35.27 16.66 -88.88
N ARG A 27 -34.42 15.76 -89.40
CA ARG A 27 -33.38 15.10 -88.61
C ARG A 27 -32.45 16.10 -87.92
N VAL A 28 -32.02 17.15 -88.63
CA VAL A 28 -31.15 18.20 -88.07
C VAL A 28 -31.88 18.99 -86.98
N SER A 29 -33.16 19.33 -87.19
CA SER A 29 -33.99 20.02 -86.19
C SER A 29 -34.12 19.20 -84.90
N ASP A 30 -34.40 17.90 -85.03
CA ASP A 30 -34.55 16.99 -83.89
C ASP A 30 -33.22 16.80 -83.13
N LEU A 31 -32.10 16.65 -83.85
CA LEU A 31 -30.77 16.57 -83.23
C LEU A 31 -30.40 17.86 -82.49
N ARG A 32 -30.73 19.03 -83.03
CA ARG A 32 -30.50 20.31 -82.36
C ARG A 32 -31.29 20.42 -81.06
N LYS A 33 -32.56 19.98 -81.05
CA LYS A 33 -33.37 19.95 -79.81
C LYS A 33 -32.73 19.05 -78.76
N ARG A 34 -32.33 17.83 -79.15
CA ARG A 34 -31.64 16.89 -78.25
C ARG A 34 -30.33 17.43 -77.71
N LEU A 35 -29.57 18.17 -78.53
CA LEU A 35 -28.32 18.79 -78.09
C LEU A 35 -28.59 19.81 -76.97
N VAL A 36 -29.62 20.66 -77.14
CA VAL A 36 -30.01 21.63 -76.12
C VAL A 36 -30.51 20.94 -74.85
N GLU A 37 -31.32 19.88 -74.97
CA GLU A 37 -31.78 19.07 -73.83
C GLU A 37 -30.59 18.47 -73.06
N LEU A 38 -29.67 17.81 -73.76
CA LEU A 38 -28.47 17.22 -73.14
C LEU A 38 -27.56 18.27 -72.51
N GLN A 39 -27.48 19.47 -73.09
CA GLN A 39 -26.71 20.58 -72.51
C GLN A 39 -27.31 21.00 -71.16
N TYR A 40 -28.64 21.12 -71.10
CA TYR A 40 -29.35 21.44 -69.87
C TYR A 40 -29.15 20.34 -68.81
N ASP A 41 -29.30 19.08 -69.19
CA ASP A 41 -29.10 17.94 -68.29
C ASP A 41 -27.67 17.90 -67.74
N LEU A 42 -26.67 18.19 -68.57
CA LEU A 42 -25.27 18.27 -68.17
C LEU A 42 -25.04 19.40 -67.14
N ASP A 43 -25.59 20.58 -67.39
CA ASP A 43 -25.45 21.73 -66.48
C ASP A 43 -26.15 21.46 -65.15
N SER A 44 -27.34 20.84 -65.17
CA SER A 44 -28.05 20.40 -63.96
C SER A 44 -27.23 19.39 -63.17
N ALA A 45 -26.74 18.33 -63.82
CA ALA A 45 -25.93 17.30 -63.17
C ALA A 45 -24.62 17.86 -62.58
N ASN A 46 -24.01 18.84 -63.24
CA ASN A 46 -22.83 19.54 -62.72
C ASN A 46 -23.14 20.36 -61.47
N SER A 47 -24.29 21.04 -61.43
CA SER A 47 -24.76 21.76 -60.24
C SER A 47 -25.01 20.82 -59.06
N ASP A 48 -25.64 19.67 -59.32
CA ASP A 48 -25.89 18.64 -58.31
C ASP A 48 -24.58 18.06 -57.78
N LEU A 49 -23.63 17.75 -58.66
CA LEU A 49 -22.31 17.25 -58.29
C LEU A 49 -21.54 18.26 -57.42
N ALA A 50 -21.58 19.55 -57.77
CA ALA A 50 -20.95 20.60 -56.98
C ALA A 50 -21.58 20.70 -55.58
N SER A 51 -22.90 20.56 -55.48
CA SER A 51 -23.62 20.56 -54.20
C SER A 51 -23.29 19.34 -53.35
N ALA A 52 -23.23 18.16 -53.96
CA ALA A 52 -22.81 16.92 -53.31
C ALA A 52 -21.37 16.99 -52.78
N LYS A 53 -20.44 17.60 -53.53
CA LYS A 53 -19.06 17.81 -53.08
C LYS A 53 -18.98 18.68 -51.82
N ARG A 54 -19.70 19.81 -51.81
CA ARG A 54 -19.75 20.67 -50.61
C ARG A 54 -20.35 19.96 -49.41
N ALA A 55 -21.43 19.20 -49.61
CA ALA A 55 -22.03 18.42 -48.53
C ALA A 55 -21.06 17.36 -47.99
N LYS A 56 -20.32 16.68 -48.87
CA LYS A 56 -19.27 15.73 -48.49
C LYS A 56 -18.17 16.41 -47.66
N GLU A 57 -17.68 17.56 -48.09
CA GLU A 57 -16.63 18.33 -47.39
C GLU A 57 -17.08 18.70 -45.97
N MET A 58 -18.32 19.18 -45.79
CA MET A 58 -18.86 19.47 -44.46
C MET A 58 -18.90 18.24 -43.54
N VAL A 59 -19.35 17.10 -44.05
CA VAL A 59 -19.41 15.85 -43.27
C VAL A 59 -18.00 15.34 -42.93
N GLU A 60 -17.03 15.52 -43.83
CA GLU A 60 -15.62 15.17 -43.56
C GLU A 60 -15.02 16.05 -42.45
N GLU A 61 -15.32 17.35 -42.43
CA GLU A 61 -14.91 18.26 -41.37
C GLU A 61 -15.56 17.89 -40.01
N GLU A 62 -16.86 17.60 -39.99
CA GLU A 62 -17.56 17.15 -38.78
C GLU A 62 -16.99 15.83 -38.23
N LEU A 63 -16.66 14.89 -39.13
CA LEU A 63 -16.04 13.62 -38.76
C LEU A 63 -14.66 13.82 -38.14
N GLN A 64 -13.82 14.69 -38.73
CA GLN A 64 -12.52 15.03 -38.17
C GLN A 64 -12.63 15.69 -36.79
N GLY A 65 -13.59 16.60 -36.61
CA GLY A 65 -13.87 17.20 -35.31
C GLY A 65 -14.27 16.17 -34.25
N SER A 66 -15.13 15.22 -34.64
CA SER A 66 -15.56 14.13 -33.76
C SER A 66 -14.39 13.20 -33.37
N GLN A 67 -13.52 12.86 -34.33
CA GLN A 67 -12.32 12.05 -34.07
C GLN A 67 -11.35 12.75 -33.12
N ALA A 68 -11.14 14.05 -33.27
CA ALA A 68 -10.30 14.82 -32.36
C ALA A 68 -10.88 14.83 -30.93
N HIS A 69 -12.20 15.02 -30.80
CA HIS A 69 -12.87 14.96 -29.51
C HIS A 69 -12.73 13.57 -28.85
N LEU A 70 -12.88 12.49 -29.62
CA LEU A 70 -12.67 11.12 -29.13
C LEU A 70 -11.24 10.91 -28.60
N ALA A 71 -10.23 11.36 -29.34
CA ALA A 71 -8.83 11.26 -28.90
C ALA A 71 -8.58 12.04 -27.60
N MET A 72 -9.19 13.21 -27.43
CA MET A 72 -9.11 13.99 -26.19
C MET A 72 -9.78 13.26 -25.01
N THR A 73 -10.94 12.63 -25.24
CA THR A 73 -11.62 11.86 -24.20
C THR A 73 -10.84 10.61 -23.80
N ASP A 74 -10.22 9.92 -24.76
CA ASP A 74 -9.37 8.75 -24.48
C ASP A 74 -8.15 9.15 -23.64
N ALA A 75 -7.49 10.26 -23.98
CA ALA A 75 -6.38 10.78 -23.18
C ALA A 75 -6.83 11.15 -21.75
N SER A 76 -8.00 11.76 -21.61
CA SER A 76 -8.57 12.12 -20.30
C SER A 76 -8.90 10.87 -19.46
N MET A 77 -9.41 9.82 -20.10
CA MET A 77 -9.71 8.54 -19.48
C MET A 77 -8.43 7.90 -18.92
N LEU A 78 -7.36 7.81 -19.72
CA LEU A 78 -6.07 7.29 -19.27
C LEU A 78 -5.50 8.05 -18.06
N VAL A 79 -5.63 9.38 -18.04
CA VAL A 79 -5.20 10.21 -16.90
C VAL A 79 -6.01 9.88 -15.65
N ILE A 80 -7.33 9.72 -15.77
CA ILE A 80 -8.21 9.39 -14.64
C ILE A 80 -7.91 7.98 -14.13
N GLU A 81 -7.74 7.00 -15.01
CA GLU A 81 -7.34 5.63 -14.64
C GLU A 81 -6.01 5.61 -13.88
N GLY A 82 -5.01 6.36 -14.34
CA GLY A 82 -3.74 6.51 -13.63
C GLY A 82 -3.90 7.15 -12.25
N ARG A 83 -4.81 8.12 -12.09
CA ARG A 83 -5.13 8.71 -10.78
C ARG A 83 -5.80 7.70 -9.85
N ILE A 84 -6.73 6.89 -10.37
CA ILE A 84 -7.39 5.83 -9.59
C ILE A 84 -6.34 4.84 -9.08
N TYR A 85 -5.42 4.39 -9.94
CA TYR A 85 -4.35 3.46 -9.53
C TYR A 85 -3.47 4.04 -8.41
N ARG A 86 -3.01 5.28 -8.55
CA ARG A 86 -2.21 5.95 -7.50
C ARG A 86 -2.97 6.08 -6.19
N LEU A 87 -4.25 6.47 -6.25
CA LEU A 87 -5.07 6.58 -5.04
C LEU A 87 -5.26 5.21 -4.37
N GLN A 88 -5.41 4.14 -5.13
CA GLN A 88 -5.49 2.78 -4.59
C GLN A 88 -4.19 2.36 -3.89
N GLU A 89 -3.04 2.71 -4.45
CA GLU A 89 -1.73 2.49 -3.81
C GLU A 89 -1.60 3.27 -2.50
N GLU A 90 -1.95 4.56 -2.50
CA GLU A 90 -1.95 5.41 -1.30
C GLU A 90 -2.89 4.87 -0.22
N ILE A 91 -4.12 4.47 -0.58
CA ILE A 91 -5.08 3.86 0.34
C ILE A 91 -4.49 2.58 0.95
N SER A 92 -3.85 1.73 0.14
CA SER A 92 -3.23 0.49 0.60
C SER A 92 -2.10 0.76 1.60
N LYS A 93 -1.25 1.75 1.31
CA LYS A 93 -0.15 2.17 2.18
C LYS A 93 -0.64 2.75 3.49
N VAL A 94 -1.58 3.70 3.44
CA VAL A 94 -2.19 4.28 4.64
C VAL A 94 -2.88 3.19 5.47
N GLY A 95 -3.50 2.21 4.80
CA GLY A 95 -4.09 1.03 5.46
C GLY A 95 -3.07 0.19 6.22
N SER A 96 -1.90 -0.10 5.62
CA SER A 96 -0.83 -0.84 6.30
C SER A 96 -0.22 -0.05 7.46
N ASP A 97 0.00 1.25 7.28
CA ASP A 97 0.56 2.13 8.31
C ASP A 97 -0.38 2.20 9.52
N LEU A 98 -1.69 2.34 9.28
CA LEU A 98 -2.72 2.33 10.31
C LEU A 98 -2.75 0.99 11.06
N ALA A 99 -2.61 -0.14 10.34
CA ALA A 99 -2.57 -1.46 10.96
C ALA A 99 -1.34 -1.62 11.88
N ALA A 100 -0.15 -1.17 11.44
CA ALA A 100 1.07 -1.20 12.23
C ALA A 100 0.97 -0.35 13.49
N LEU A 101 0.47 0.88 13.37
CA LEU A 101 0.24 1.78 14.52
C LEU A 101 -0.74 1.17 15.52
N LYS A 102 -1.80 0.50 15.06
CA LYS A 102 -2.78 -0.16 15.93
C LYS A 102 -2.18 -1.35 16.70
N VAL A 103 -1.19 -2.05 16.13
CA VAL A 103 -0.45 -3.09 16.85
C VAL A 103 0.46 -2.45 17.91
N GLY A 104 1.21 -1.42 17.56
CA GLY A 104 2.07 -0.70 18.50
C GLY A 104 1.31 -0.04 19.67
N ASP A 105 0.13 0.53 19.41
CA ASP A 105 -0.74 1.08 20.48
C ASP A 105 -1.20 -0.04 21.44
N LYS A 106 -1.58 -1.21 20.92
CA LYS A 106 -1.94 -2.35 21.78
C LYS A 106 -0.77 -2.82 22.64
N GLU A 107 0.42 -2.97 22.07
CA GLU A 107 1.63 -3.35 22.81
C GLU A 107 1.97 -2.32 23.89
N SER A 108 1.88 -1.03 23.56
CA SER A 108 2.11 0.07 24.50
C SER A 108 1.08 0.10 25.63
N ARG A 109 -0.20 -0.21 25.34
CA ARG A 109 -1.23 -0.32 26.38
C ARG A 109 -1.00 -1.51 27.30
N VAL A 110 -0.59 -2.67 26.76
CA VAL A 110 -0.26 -3.85 27.55
C VAL A 110 0.94 -3.59 28.46
N SER A 111 1.97 -2.92 27.95
CA SER A 111 3.13 -2.54 28.76
C SER A 111 2.74 -1.56 29.87
N LEU A 112 1.92 -0.54 29.58
CA LEU A 112 1.38 0.39 30.58
C LEU A 112 0.57 -0.32 31.68
N ILE A 113 -0.25 -1.32 31.34
CA ILE A 113 -0.97 -2.12 32.35
C ILE A 113 -0.01 -2.96 33.18
N SER A 114 0.98 -3.60 32.54
CA SER A 114 2.01 -4.36 33.23
C SER A 114 2.78 -3.46 34.21
N TYR A 115 3.35 -2.35 33.75
CA TYR A 115 4.10 -1.44 34.63
C TYR A 115 3.21 -0.75 35.66
N GLY A 116 1.99 -0.35 35.30
CA GLY A 116 1.07 0.40 36.16
C GLY A 116 0.37 -0.44 37.23
N PHE A 117 0.16 -1.74 37.01
CA PHE A 117 -0.49 -2.64 37.98
C PHE A 117 0.52 -3.57 38.66
N PHE A 118 1.42 -4.21 37.90
CA PHE A 118 2.30 -5.24 38.43
C PHE A 118 3.40 -4.68 39.34
N VAL A 119 4.02 -3.56 38.97
CA VAL A 119 5.09 -2.94 39.78
C VAL A 119 4.57 -2.48 41.16
N PRO A 120 3.49 -1.68 41.26
CA PRO A 120 2.98 -1.31 42.58
C PRO A 120 2.40 -2.49 43.35
N PHE A 121 1.79 -3.49 42.70
CA PHE A 121 1.36 -4.72 43.39
C PHE A 121 2.55 -5.51 43.98
N PHE A 122 3.64 -5.63 43.23
CA PHE A 122 4.87 -6.25 43.73
C PHE A 122 5.46 -5.47 44.91
N ASP A 123 5.60 -4.15 44.79
CA ASP A 123 6.21 -3.31 45.83
C ASP A 123 5.35 -3.14 47.09
N LEU A 124 4.03 -2.99 46.96
CA LEU A 124 3.12 -2.73 48.08
C LEU A 124 2.58 -4.00 48.72
N THR A 125 2.47 -5.10 47.99
CA THR A 125 1.80 -6.33 48.47
C THR A 125 2.77 -7.49 48.63
N LEU A 126 3.57 -7.78 47.59
CA LEU A 126 4.41 -8.99 47.59
C LEU A 126 5.73 -8.80 48.36
N LYS A 127 6.38 -7.64 48.21
CA LYS A 127 7.67 -7.31 48.84
C LYS A 127 7.60 -7.28 50.38
N PRO A 128 6.57 -6.72 51.03
CA PRO A 128 6.43 -6.80 52.48
C PRO A 128 6.21 -8.24 52.97
N LEU A 129 5.43 -9.05 52.25
CA LEU A 129 5.23 -10.47 52.56
C LEU A 129 6.53 -11.25 52.47
N LEU A 130 7.32 -11.03 51.42
CA LEU A 130 8.63 -11.66 51.25
C LEU A 130 9.59 -11.25 52.37
N HIS A 131 9.63 -9.97 52.72
CA HIS A 131 10.46 -9.45 53.81
C HIS A 131 10.01 -9.99 55.18
N ALA A 132 8.71 -10.19 55.41
CA ALA A 132 8.19 -10.82 56.61
C ALA A 132 8.56 -12.31 56.70
N LEU A 133 8.51 -13.03 55.58
CA LEU A 133 8.92 -14.44 55.50
C LEU A 133 10.42 -14.60 55.79
N VAL A 134 11.26 -13.76 55.19
CA VAL A 134 12.71 -13.74 55.41
C VAL A 134 13.03 -13.24 56.83
N GLY A 135 12.38 -12.19 57.31
CA GLY A 135 12.56 -11.66 58.67
C GLY A 135 12.13 -12.65 59.76
N GLY A 136 11.08 -13.45 59.52
CA GLY A 136 10.67 -14.52 60.42
C GLY A 136 11.74 -15.60 60.59
N THR A 137 12.54 -15.88 59.56
CA THR A 137 13.68 -16.81 59.67
C THR A 137 14.89 -16.24 60.41
N CYS A 138 15.01 -14.91 60.56
CA CYS A 138 16.08 -14.28 61.33
C CYS A 138 15.84 -14.34 62.85
N CYS A 139 14.58 -14.29 63.30
CA CYS A 139 14.24 -14.33 64.73
C CYS A 139 14.56 -15.70 65.36
N LEU A 140 14.38 -16.80 64.61
CA LEU A 140 14.71 -18.15 65.08
C LEU A 140 16.22 -18.34 65.30
N LYS A 141 17.06 -17.77 64.42
CA LYS A 141 18.54 -17.81 64.60
C LYS A 141 19.01 -17.09 65.85
N ARG A 142 18.30 -16.03 66.28
CA ARG A 142 18.72 -15.19 67.42
C ARG A 142 18.52 -15.88 68.77
N GLU A 143 17.51 -16.73 68.92
CA GLU A 143 17.31 -17.52 70.16
C GLU A 143 18.36 -18.64 70.30
N GLU A 144 18.71 -19.31 69.20
CA GLU A 144 19.76 -20.34 69.21
C GLU A 144 21.14 -19.79 69.56
N ASP A 145 21.49 -18.58 69.08
CA ASP A 145 22.78 -17.95 69.36
C ASP A 145 22.91 -17.43 70.81
N VAL A 146 21.82 -16.93 71.41
CA VAL A 146 21.82 -16.49 72.82
C VAL A 146 21.99 -17.66 73.79
N GLN A 147 21.33 -18.79 73.52
CA GLN A 147 21.45 -19.99 74.34
C GLN A 147 22.87 -20.57 74.26
N ARG A 148 23.47 -20.57 73.07
CA ARG A 148 24.85 -21.03 72.86
C ARG A 148 25.85 -20.18 73.65
N ASN A 149 25.76 -18.85 73.59
CA ASN A 149 26.65 -17.96 74.33
C ASN A 149 26.56 -18.12 75.86
N LYS A 150 25.38 -18.44 76.38
CA LYS A 150 25.20 -18.66 77.83
C LYS A 150 25.93 -19.92 78.30
N GLN A 151 25.88 -21.00 77.51
CA GLN A 151 26.61 -22.23 77.79
C GLN A 151 28.13 -22.03 77.71
N THR A 152 28.62 -21.24 76.75
CA THR A 152 30.05 -20.93 76.64
C THR A 152 30.56 -20.17 77.87
N ALA A 153 29.81 -19.16 78.33
CA ALA A 153 30.17 -18.38 79.51
C ALA A 153 30.15 -19.19 80.82
N GLU A 154 29.26 -20.18 80.93
CA GLU A 154 29.25 -21.10 82.08
C GLU A 154 30.45 -22.06 82.06
N LEU A 155 30.82 -22.58 80.88
CA LEU A 155 32.02 -23.40 80.71
C LEU A 155 33.30 -22.64 81.07
N GLU A 156 33.46 -21.38 80.61
CA GLU A 156 34.62 -20.55 80.94
C GLU A 156 34.77 -20.33 82.45
N LYS A 157 33.67 -20.12 83.17
CA LYS A 157 33.70 -20.00 84.64
C LYS A 157 34.16 -21.27 85.33
N ILE A 158 33.71 -22.44 84.84
CA ILE A 158 34.12 -23.74 85.39
C ILE A 158 35.62 -23.96 85.16
N TYR A 159 36.13 -23.67 83.96
CA TYR A 159 37.56 -23.79 83.65
C TYR A 159 38.42 -22.83 84.49
N ALA A 160 37.99 -21.58 84.67
CA ALA A 160 38.69 -20.62 85.52
C ALA A 160 38.76 -21.08 86.99
N SER A 161 37.63 -21.57 87.53
CA SER A 161 37.55 -22.14 88.87
C SER A 161 38.44 -23.37 89.05
N LEU A 162 38.44 -24.28 88.07
CA LEU A 162 39.27 -25.48 88.10
C LEU A 162 40.76 -25.13 88.02
N GLY A 163 41.12 -24.13 87.20
CA GLY A 163 42.49 -23.62 87.10
C GLY A 163 43.01 -23.04 88.41
N GLU A 164 42.20 -22.27 89.14
CA GLU A 164 42.57 -21.77 90.46
C GLU A 164 42.72 -22.90 91.50
N GLU A 165 41.83 -23.89 91.48
CA GLU A 165 41.87 -24.98 92.44
C GLU A 165 43.05 -25.93 92.20
N LEU A 166 43.37 -26.21 90.93
CA LEU A 166 44.60 -26.91 90.56
C LEU A 166 45.83 -26.12 91.00
N ARG A 167 45.88 -24.81 90.74
CA ARG A 167 46.98 -23.95 91.19
C ARG A 167 47.19 -24.05 92.71
N LYS A 168 46.12 -24.02 93.51
CA LYS A 168 46.20 -24.19 94.97
C LYS A 168 46.72 -25.56 95.41
N ARG A 169 46.32 -26.65 94.73
CA ARG A 169 46.74 -28.02 95.10
C ARG A 169 48.19 -28.33 94.74
N TYR A 170 48.73 -27.72 93.69
CA TYR A 170 50.08 -28.00 93.20
C TYR A 170 51.12 -26.94 93.61
N THR A 171 50.72 -25.95 94.41
CA THR A 171 51.67 -25.01 95.03
C THR A 171 52.27 -25.63 96.30
N CYS A 172 53.60 -25.76 96.33
CA CYS A 172 54.33 -26.31 97.48
C CYS A 172 54.24 -25.37 98.69
N PHE A 173 53.68 -25.84 99.80
CA PHE A 173 53.47 -25.04 101.04
C PHE A 173 54.77 -24.54 101.70
N GLY A 174 55.93 -25.14 101.37
CA GLY A 174 57.23 -24.80 101.97
C GLY A 174 58.05 -23.77 101.19
N CYS A 175 57.81 -23.58 99.89
CA CYS A 175 58.60 -22.67 99.05
C CYS A 175 57.80 -21.87 98.00
N GLY A 176 56.47 -22.05 97.93
CA GLY A 176 55.60 -21.31 97.01
C GLY A 176 55.76 -21.67 95.53
N PHE A 177 56.59 -22.65 95.20
CA PHE A 177 56.80 -23.09 93.81
C PHE A 177 55.61 -23.95 93.34
N ASN A 178 55.07 -23.64 92.15
CA ASN A 178 54.00 -24.41 91.53
C ASN A 178 54.59 -25.58 90.75
N ASN A 179 54.30 -26.81 91.18
CA ASN A 179 54.85 -28.06 90.63
C ASN A 179 54.10 -28.57 89.38
N MET A 180 53.17 -27.78 88.82
CA MET A 180 52.60 -28.05 87.49
C MET A 180 53.65 -27.69 86.43
N GLY A 181 54.44 -28.66 86.01
CA GLY A 181 55.42 -28.50 84.95
C GLY A 181 54.77 -28.23 83.59
N GLU A 182 55.34 -27.23 82.91
CA GLU A 182 55.34 -26.91 81.47
C GLU A 182 54.00 -26.81 80.73
N LEU A 183 53.82 -25.65 80.08
CA LEU A 183 53.55 -25.48 78.64
C LEU A 183 53.11 -24.02 78.46
N GLU A 184 54.06 -23.09 78.59
CA GLU A 184 53.91 -21.78 77.95
C GLU A 184 53.91 -22.02 76.44
N GLU A 185 52.68 -22.06 75.93
CA GLU A 185 52.28 -21.51 74.65
C GLU A 185 53.24 -20.40 74.21
N THR A 186 54.03 -20.68 73.18
CA THR A 186 54.37 -19.64 72.22
C THR A 186 53.63 -19.98 70.94
N GLU A 187 52.37 -19.55 70.92
CA GLU A 187 51.63 -19.31 69.70
C GLU A 187 52.44 -18.37 68.79
N ASN A 188 52.60 -18.78 67.54
CA ASN A 188 52.52 -17.91 66.38
C ASN A 188 51.45 -18.50 65.47
#